data_AF-A0A8E2E355-F1
#
_entry.id   AF-A0A8E2E355-F1
#
_cell.length_a   1.000
_cell.length_b   1.000
_cell.length_c   1.000
_cell.angle_alpha   90.00
_cell.angle_beta   90.00
_cell.angle_gamma   90.00
#
_symmetry.space_group_name_H-M   'P 1'
#
loop_
_entity.id
_entity.type
_entity.pdbx_description
1 polymer ?
#
loop_
_entity_poly.entity_id
_entity_poly.type
_entity_poly.pdbx_seq_one_letter_code
_entity_poly.pdbx_strand_id
1 'polypeptide(L)'
;MDQESGSSYTNLYLRFQAATDCTEVQERRRTFWAVFTLICLTEAVCGQSKKANDQDITTHLPSADFERSTSAPDSSISLHKFIENPQTSDICLIAGVAVAGFLYRSLLSHARSSQSDSSYDFWTHHYKLDALIKSVSIALDYPLSPKLDPQVMFLTTLIHTSTILAHRTAFAYANNSAQANNKLRTPNILTDTSPRCLTAATSISQLMRLALRSTSSATQSWYPNPTRSSLVLQLDPLVIPCLSTAMQALPPVLRNSNLDTQATEAVQVLFATLNAMRRGAPCVDMFMARMADMEDLHGISSYAEDEKVQHMVY
;
A
#
# COMPACT_ATOMS: atom_id res chain seq x y z
N MET A 1 39.88 27.53 0.99
CA MET A 1 39.28 27.02 2.25
C MET A 1 37.97 27.76 2.45
N ASP A 2 36.97 27.57 1.61
CA ASP A 2 36.27 26.31 1.27
C ASP A 2 35.74 25.63 2.52
N GLN A 3 34.47 25.88 2.80
CA GLN A 3 33.53 24.81 3.17
C GLN A 3 32.12 25.21 2.73
N GLU A 4 31.85 24.88 1.47
CA GLU A 4 30.53 24.60 0.95
C GLU A 4 29.90 23.43 1.73
N SER A 5 28.66 23.60 2.21
CA SER A 5 27.66 22.53 2.21
C SER A 5 26.27 23.09 2.49
N GLY A 6 25.86 24.10 1.72
CA GLY A 6 24.45 24.45 1.56
C GLY A 6 23.99 23.78 0.27
N SER A 7 23.34 22.61 0.37
CA SER A 7 22.77 21.94 -0.80
C SER A 7 21.73 22.85 -1.43
N SER A 8 22.16 23.56 -2.47
CA SER A 8 21.33 24.36 -3.35
C SER A 8 20.47 23.41 -4.18
N TYR A 9 19.31 23.01 -3.64
CA TYR A 9 18.20 22.56 -4.49
C TYR A 9 17.61 23.79 -5.19
N THR A 10 18.43 24.41 -6.03
CA THR A 10 18.04 25.47 -6.95
C THR A 10 17.00 24.90 -7.90
N ASN A 11 15.73 25.20 -7.61
CA ASN A 11 14.69 25.47 -8.59
C ASN A 11 14.62 24.52 -9.77
N LEU A 12 14.13 23.30 -9.52
CA LEU A 12 13.44 22.52 -10.54
C LEU A 12 12.00 23.05 -10.72
N TYR A 13 11.85 24.36 -10.93
CA TYR A 13 10.65 24.89 -11.57
C TYR A 13 10.74 24.46 -13.03
N LEU A 14 10.26 23.27 -13.34
CA LEU A 14 9.84 22.95 -14.70
C LEU A 14 8.79 23.99 -15.07
N ARG A 15 9.21 25.07 -15.74
CA ARG A 15 8.32 26.03 -16.40
C ARG A 15 7.68 25.30 -17.57
N PHE A 16 6.71 24.45 -17.28
CA PHE A 16 5.83 23.94 -18.29
C PHE A 16 5.14 25.14 -18.94
N GLN A 17 5.09 25.17 -20.28
CA GLN A 17 4.28 26.15 -21.01
C GLN A 17 2.83 26.07 -20.53
N ALA A 18 2.05 27.14 -20.66
CA ALA A 18 0.62 27.06 -20.34
C ALA A 18 -0.01 25.92 -21.16
N ALA A 19 -0.87 25.11 -20.53
CA ALA A 19 -1.53 24.01 -21.21
C ALA A 19 -2.42 24.58 -22.34
N THR A 20 -2.37 23.94 -23.49
CA THR A 20 -3.04 24.37 -24.71
C THR A 20 -4.53 24.00 -24.73
N ASP A 21 -4.92 22.93 -24.04
CA ASP A 21 -6.28 22.46 -23.94
C ASP A 21 -6.59 21.81 -22.56
N CYS A 22 -7.88 21.53 -22.32
CA CYS A 22 -8.31 20.88 -21.08
C CYS A 22 -7.75 19.47 -20.93
N THR A 23 -7.49 18.78 -22.04
CA THR A 23 -6.87 17.44 -22.07
C THR A 23 -5.47 17.49 -21.48
N GLU A 24 -4.64 18.43 -21.94
CA GLU A 24 -3.26 18.59 -21.48
C GLU A 24 -3.22 18.98 -20.00
N VAL A 25 -4.15 19.82 -19.52
CA VAL A 25 -4.28 20.11 -18.08
C VAL A 25 -4.52 18.83 -17.27
N GLN A 26 -5.40 17.95 -17.73
CA GLN A 26 -5.70 16.70 -17.03
C GLN A 26 -4.57 15.68 -17.13
N GLU A 27 -3.92 15.55 -18.28
CA GLU A 27 -2.76 14.67 -18.42
C GLU A 27 -1.59 15.12 -17.54
N ARG A 28 -1.36 16.43 -17.42
CA ARG A 28 -0.38 16.98 -16.47
C ARG A 28 -0.76 16.70 -15.03
N ARG A 29 -2.06 16.81 -14.68
CA ARG A 29 -2.57 16.47 -13.35
C ARG A 29 -2.39 14.98 -13.04
N ARG A 30 -2.77 14.08 -13.95
CA ARG A 30 -2.56 12.63 -13.84
C ARG A 30 -1.08 12.29 -13.71
N THR A 31 -0.23 12.92 -14.51
CA THR A 31 1.24 12.75 -14.45
C THR A 31 1.79 13.17 -13.09
N PHE A 32 1.40 14.34 -12.58
CA PHE A 32 1.79 14.79 -11.25
C PHE A 32 1.43 13.76 -10.17
N TRP A 33 0.19 13.27 -10.18
CA TRP A 33 -0.28 12.30 -9.18
C TRP A 33 0.33 10.91 -9.32
N ALA A 34 0.63 10.47 -10.54
CA ALA A 34 1.39 9.24 -10.78
C ALA A 34 2.79 9.35 -10.17
N VAL A 35 3.51 10.44 -10.45
CA VAL A 35 4.84 10.69 -9.89
C VAL A 35 4.79 10.82 -8.37
N PHE A 36 3.82 11.55 -7.82
CA PHE A 36 3.63 11.68 -6.38
C PHE A 36 3.40 10.32 -5.71
N THR A 37 2.58 9.46 -6.33
CA THR A 37 2.32 8.11 -5.80
C THR A 37 3.57 7.24 -5.82
N LEU A 38 4.33 7.28 -6.92
CA LEU A 38 5.61 6.58 -7.02
C LEU A 38 6.60 7.05 -5.94
N ILE A 39 6.68 8.35 -5.67
CA ILE A 39 7.49 8.90 -4.59
C ILE A 39 7.02 8.33 -3.25
N CYS A 40 5.71 8.37 -2.95
CA CYS A 40 5.16 7.86 -1.71
C CYS A 40 5.51 6.38 -1.46
N LEU A 41 5.39 5.56 -2.51
CA LEU A 41 5.66 4.13 -2.47
C LEU A 41 7.17 3.82 -2.41
N THR A 42 8.00 4.63 -3.06
CA THR A 42 9.46 4.48 -2.99
C THR A 42 10.00 4.87 -1.62
N GLU A 43 9.50 5.97 -1.03
CA GLU A 43 9.81 6.38 0.35
C GLU A 43 9.39 5.29 1.36
N ALA A 44 8.29 4.60 1.08
CA ALA A 44 7.87 3.45 1.86
C ALA A 44 8.90 2.31 1.81
N VAL A 45 9.36 1.92 0.61
CA VAL A 45 10.31 0.82 0.40
C VAL A 45 11.72 1.14 0.89
N CYS A 46 12.22 2.35 0.60
CA CYS A 46 13.61 2.73 0.86
C CYS A 46 13.88 3.15 2.31
N GLY A 47 12.87 3.17 3.18
CA GLY A 47 13.04 3.59 4.57
C GLY A 47 13.24 5.10 4.75
N GLN A 48 13.23 5.87 3.66
CA GLN A 48 13.39 7.32 3.70
C GLN A 48 12.02 7.93 4.02
N SER A 49 11.91 8.63 5.15
CA SER A 49 10.82 9.60 5.33
C SER A 49 11.45 10.96 5.21
N LYS A 50 11.50 11.49 3.99
CA LYS A 50 11.64 12.94 3.88
C LYS A 50 10.29 13.50 4.30
N LYS A 51 10.29 14.50 5.16
CA LYS A 51 9.09 15.32 5.41
C LYS A 51 8.82 16.10 4.14
N ALA A 52 8.29 15.46 3.10
CA ALA A 52 7.74 16.19 1.98
C ALA A 52 6.65 17.07 2.55
N ASN A 53 6.74 18.38 2.32
CA ASN A 53 5.71 19.29 2.79
C ASN A 53 4.50 19.16 1.88
N ASP A 54 3.66 18.17 2.13
CA ASP A 54 2.46 17.93 1.31
C ASP A 54 1.47 19.11 1.40
N GLN A 55 1.63 19.99 2.39
CA GLN A 55 0.88 21.25 2.53
C GLN A 55 1.07 22.19 1.33
N ASP A 56 2.19 22.08 0.61
CA ASP A 56 2.48 22.93 -0.55
C ASP A 56 1.88 22.38 -1.86
N ILE A 57 1.19 21.23 -1.82
CA ILE A 57 0.56 20.64 -3.01
C ILE A 57 -0.70 21.43 -3.35
N THR A 58 -0.60 22.27 -4.38
CA THR A 58 -1.72 23.04 -4.93
C THR A 58 -2.45 22.31 -6.07
N THR A 59 -1.89 21.21 -6.58
CA THR A 59 -2.50 20.42 -7.64
C THR A 59 -3.73 19.68 -7.11
N HIS A 60 -4.88 19.82 -7.78
CA HIS A 60 -6.10 19.11 -7.40
C HIS A 60 -6.08 17.63 -7.85
N LEU A 61 -6.85 16.77 -7.19
CA LEU A 61 -6.98 15.34 -7.49
C LEU A 61 -7.67 15.11 -8.86
N PRO A 62 -7.29 14.09 -9.64
CA PRO A 62 -7.96 13.82 -10.92
C PRO A 62 -9.46 13.49 -10.72
N SER A 63 -10.32 14.01 -11.59
CA SER A 63 -11.78 13.77 -11.55
C SER A 63 -12.16 12.60 -12.48
N ALA A 64 -13.30 11.95 -12.20
CA ALA A 64 -13.87 10.88 -13.02
C ALA A 64 -14.54 11.39 -14.31
N ASP A 65 -15.04 12.63 -14.32
CA ASP A 65 -15.95 13.15 -15.34
C ASP A 65 -15.30 13.64 -16.65
N PHE A 66 -13.97 13.52 -16.80
CA PHE A 66 -13.30 14.09 -17.96
C PHE A 66 -13.52 13.31 -19.26
N GLU A 67 -13.77 11.99 -19.20
CA GLU A 67 -14.19 11.25 -20.41
C GLU A 67 -15.56 11.71 -20.93
N ARG A 68 -16.35 12.41 -20.09
CA ARG A 68 -17.74 12.78 -20.37
C ARG A 68 -17.94 14.28 -20.60
N SER A 69 -17.03 15.16 -20.18
CA SER A 69 -17.22 16.61 -20.31
C SER A 69 -15.95 17.36 -20.71
N THR A 70 -15.99 17.94 -21.91
CA THR A 70 -14.99 18.90 -22.43
C THR A 70 -15.11 20.29 -21.81
N SER A 71 -16.00 20.51 -20.83
CA SER A 71 -16.48 21.86 -20.47
C SER A 71 -16.39 22.26 -18.98
N ALA A 72 -15.85 21.46 -18.06
CA ALA A 72 -15.73 21.89 -16.67
C ALA A 72 -14.50 21.33 -15.92
N PRO A 73 -13.40 22.11 -15.82
CA PRO A 73 -12.22 21.74 -15.02
C PRO A 73 -12.41 21.84 -13.49
N ASP A 74 -13.56 22.31 -13.01
CA ASP A 74 -13.75 22.82 -11.63
C ASP A 74 -14.37 21.84 -10.62
N SER A 75 -14.75 20.61 -11.00
CA SER A 75 -15.33 19.63 -10.05
C SER A 75 -14.30 18.91 -9.17
N SER A 76 -13.02 19.24 -9.31
CA SER A 76 -11.91 18.51 -8.72
C SER A 76 -11.46 19.13 -7.40
N ILE A 77 -11.23 18.31 -6.38
CA ILE A 77 -10.86 18.74 -5.02
C ILE A 77 -9.37 18.59 -4.73
N SER A 78 -8.82 19.33 -3.76
CA SER A 78 -7.44 19.13 -3.32
C SER A 78 -7.32 17.91 -2.40
N LEU A 79 -6.11 17.37 -2.27
CA LEU A 79 -5.82 16.27 -1.35
C LEU A 79 -6.18 16.62 0.11
N HIS A 80 -5.87 17.83 0.55
CA HIS A 80 -6.21 18.30 1.91
C HIS A 80 -7.72 18.34 2.14
N LYS A 81 -8.48 18.88 1.20
CA LYS A 81 -9.95 18.89 1.27
C LYS A 81 -10.52 17.48 1.28
N PHE A 82 -9.94 16.56 0.51
CA PHE A 82 -10.34 15.15 0.55
C PHE A 82 -10.08 14.53 1.92
N ILE A 83 -8.89 14.73 2.50
CA ILE A 83 -8.53 14.17 3.81
C ILE A 83 -9.46 14.69 4.91
N GLU A 84 -9.84 15.98 4.85
CA GLU A 84 -10.79 16.58 5.78
C GLU A 84 -12.21 16.01 5.64
N ASN A 85 -12.64 15.72 4.41
CA ASN A 85 -13.96 15.17 4.15
C ASN A 85 -13.98 14.17 2.98
N PRO A 86 -13.61 12.89 3.22
CA PRO A 86 -13.51 11.89 2.16
C PRO A 86 -14.86 11.45 1.56
N GLN A 87 -15.97 11.70 2.25
CA GLN A 87 -17.29 11.15 1.90
C GLN A 87 -18.05 11.97 0.84
N THR A 88 -17.55 13.15 0.48
CA THR A 88 -18.30 14.12 -0.35
C THR A 88 -17.84 14.23 -1.80
N SER A 89 -16.92 13.40 -2.25
CA SER A 89 -16.27 13.58 -3.54
C SER A 89 -16.25 12.32 -4.40
N ASP A 90 -16.79 12.44 -5.61
CA ASP A 90 -16.58 11.46 -6.67
C ASP A 90 -15.15 11.62 -7.21
N ILE A 91 -14.29 10.64 -6.94
CA ILE A 91 -12.89 10.64 -7.38
C ILE A 91 -12.61 9.43 -8.25
N CYS A 92 -11.77 9.61 -9.26
CA CYS A 92 -11.43 8.52 -10.16
C CYS A 92 -10.38 7.58 -9.54
N LEU A 93 -10.21 6.40 -10.14
CA LEU A 93 -9.31 5.37 -9.63
C LEU A 93 -7.87 5.85 -9.43
N ILE A 94 -7.36 6.69 -10.35
CA ILE A 94 -6.01 7.28 -10.25
C ILE A 94 -5.89 8.17 -9.00
N ALA A 95 -6.92 8.97 -8.70
CA ALA A 95 -6.97 9.79 -7.50
C ALA A 95 -7.01 8.92 -6.24
N GLY A 96 -7.80 7.83 -6.27
CA GLY A 96 -7.88 6.87 -5.19
C GLY A 96 -6.54 6.21 -4.88
N VAL A 97 -5.80 5.79 -5.91
CA VAL A 97 -4.44 5.23 -5.79
C VAL A 97 -3.47 6.25 -5.17
N ALA A 98 -3.54 7.52 -5.57
CA ALA A 98 -2.71 8.57 -4.98
C ALA A 98 -3.02 8.83 -3.50
N VAL A 99 -4.29 8.88 -3.14
CA VAL A 99 -4.75 9.01 -1.75
C VAL A 99 -4.28 7.81 -0.91
N ALA A 100 -4.44 6.58 -1.41
CA ALA A 100 -4.00 5.38 -0.71
C ALA A 100 -2.47 5.33 -0.55
N GLY A 101 -1.71 5.77 -1.57
CA GLY A 101 -0.26 5.92 -1.49
C GLY A 101 0.18 6.93 -0.43
N PHE A 102 -0.47 8.10 -0.37
CA PHE A 102 -0.25 9.09 0.68
C PHE A 102 -0.54 8.53 2.08
N LEU A 103 -1.66 7.83 2.23
CA LEU A 103 -2.07 7.20 3.50
C LEU A 103 -1.05 6.16 3.96
N TYR A 104 -0.63 5.28 3.05
CA TYR A 104 0.36 4.25 3.33
C TYR A 104 1.70 4.84 3.79
N ARG A 105 2.19 5.87 3.09
CA ARG A 105 3.40 6.59 3.52
C ARG A 105 3.22 7.27 4.88
N SER A 106 2.07 7.91 5.12
CA SER A 106 1.79 8.60 6.38
C SER A 106 1.81 7.64 7.57
N LEU A 107 1.28 6.42 7.39
CA LEU A 107 1.34 5.36 8.41
C LEU A 107 2.76 4.87 8.67
N LEU A 108 3.60 4.73 7.64
CA LEU A 108 5.00 4.37 7.84
C LEU A 108 5.77 5.47 8.57
N SER A 109 5.51 6.73 8.24
CA SER A 109 6.08 7.89 8.94
C SER A 109 5.64 7.91 10.41
N HIS A 110 4.36 7.66 10.68
CA HIS A 110 3.81 7.51 12.03
C HIS A 110 4.49 6.38 12.82
N ALA A 111 4.66 5.21 12.21
CA ALA A 111 5.32 4.06 12.82
C ALA A 111 6.81 4.30 13.13
N ARG A 112 7.51 5.09 12.30
CA ARG A 112 8.91 5.48 12.54
C ARG A 112 9.00 6.53 13.65
N SER A 113 8.15 7.56 13.59
CA SER A 113 8.13 8.66 14.56
C SER A 113 7.80 8.15 15.97
N SER A 114 6.91 7.17 16.07
CA SER A 114 6.58 6.54 17.35
C SER A 114 7.75 5.80 18.00
N GLN A 115 8.77 5.40 17.24
CA GLN A 115 9.96 4.74 17.74
C GLN A 115 11.10 5.71 18.03
N SER A 116 11.20 6.83 17.28
CA SER A 116 12.34 7.75 17.35
C SER A 116 12.12 8.97 18.24
N ASP A 117 10.88 9.37 18.50
CA ASP A 117 10.55 10.59 19.22
C ASP A 117 9.67 10.30 20.45
N SER A 118 10.25 10.49 21.63
CA SER A 118 9.55 10.30 22.92
C SER A 118 8.47 11.34 23.19
N SER A 119 8.51 12.50 22.51
CA SER A 119 7.51 13.58 22.63
C SER A 119 6.35 13.44 21.65
N TYR A 120 6.39 12.43 20.78
CA TYR A 120 5.39 12.21 19.75
C TYR A 120 4.03 11.84 20.34
N ASP A 121 2.99 12.64 20.03
CA ASP A 121 1.61 12.34 20.43
C ASP A 121 1.03 11.21 19.58
N PHE A 122 1.39 9.99 19.92
CA PHE A 122 1.06 8.79 19.18
C PHE A 122 -0.44 8.62 18.96
N TRP A 123 -1.23 8.61 20.03
CA TRP A 123 -2.64 8.23 19.96
C TRP A 123 -3.47 9.21 19.15
N THR A 124 -3.20 10.51 19.27
CA THR A 124 -3.91 11.52 18.47
C THR A 124 -3.64 11.34 16.98
N HIS A 125 -2.39 11.12 16.58
CA HIS A 125 -2.06 10.86 15.18
C HIS A 125 -2.63 9.51 14.70
N HIS A 126 -2.56 8.49 15.56
CA HIS A 126 -3.06 7.16 15.26
C HIS A 126 -4.57 7.17 14.96
N TYR A 127 -5.37 7.81 15.81
CA TYR A 127 -6.82 7.89 15.61
C TYR A 127 -7.21 8.70 14.37
N LYS A 128 -6.45 9.75 14.03
CA LYS A 128 -6.65 10.49 12.78
C LYS A 128 -6.41 9.60 11.56
N LEU A 129 -5.33 8.83 11.55
CA LEU A 129 -5.02 7.92 10.46
C LEU A 129 -6.01 6.76 10.37
N ASP A 130 -6.44 6.18 11.49
CA ASP A 130 -7.45 5.12 11.53
C ASP A 130 -8.82 5.60 11.02
N ALA A 131 -9.24 6.81 11.39
CA ALA A 131 -10.44 7.44 10.84
C ALA A 131 -10.32 7.68 9.32
N LEU A 132 -9.15 8.14 8.86
CA LEU A 132 -8.89 8.33 7.44
C LEU A 132 -8.93 7.01 6.66
N ILE A 133 -8.32 5.92 7.17
CA ILE A 133 -8.39 4.59 6.56
C ILE A 133 -9.84 4.17 6.34
N LYS A 134 -10.69 4.30 7.38
CA LYS A 134 -12.12 3.94 7.30
C LYS A 134 -12.83 4.75 6.22
N SER A 135 -12.66 6.06 6.24
CA SER A 135 -13.32 6.94 5.28
C SER A 135 -12.85 6.72 3.84
N VAL A 136 -11.54 6.50 3.63
CA VAL A 136 -10.95 6.13 2.34
C VAL A 136 -11.48 4.77 1.87
N SER A 137 -11.58 3.78 2.75
CA SER A 137 -12.08 2.44 2.39
C SER A 137 -13.53 2.49 1.90
N ILE A 138 -14.36 3.36 2.49
CA ILE A 138 -15.75 3.56 2.07
C ILE A 138 -15.81 4.35 0.76
N ALA A 139 -15.04 5.44 0.65
CA ALA A 139 -15.04 6.31 -0.53
C ALA A 139 -14.46 5.62 -1.77
N LEU A 140 -13.57 4.65 -1.59
CA LEU A 140 -12.86 3.95 -2.65
C LEU A 140 -13.27 2.48 -2.79
N ASP A 141 -14.51 2.14 -2.44
CA ASP A 141 -15.07 0.81 -2.63
C ASP A 141 -15.39 0.56 -4.11
N TYR A 142 -14.35 0.33 -4.91
CA TYR A 142 -14.49 -0.03 -6.31
C TYR A 142 -14.90 -1.51 -6.42
N PRO A 143 -16.06 -1.81 -7.04
CA PRO A 143 -16.49 -3.20 -7.18
C PRO A 143 -15.49 -3.97 -8.04
N LEU A 144 -15.11 -5.17 -7.57
CA LEU A 144 -14.29 -6.08 -8.35
C LEU A 144 -15.09 -6.56 -9.57
N SER A 145 -14.73 -6.05 -10.74
CA SER A 145 -15.28 -6.49 -12.01
C SER A 145 -14.84 -7.93 -12.32
N PRO A 146 -15.67 -8.72 -13.04
CA PRO A 146 -15.24 -10.03 -13.56
C PRO A 146 -14.03 -9.93 -14.50
N LYS A 147 -13.79 -8.75 -15.10
CA LYS A 147 -12.52 -8.38 -15.70
C LYS A 147 -11.70 -7.65 -14.64
N LEU A 148 -10.95 -8.39 -13.84
CA LEU A 148 -10.08 -7.84 -12.79
C LEU A 148 -9.23 -6.70 -13.35
N ASP A 149 -9.41 -5.49 -12.81
CA ASP A 149 -8.58 -4.33 -13.14
C ASP A 149 -7.36 -4.30 -12.20
N PRO A 150 -6.12 -4.38 -12.72
CA PRO A 150 -4.91 -4.32 -11.92
C PRO A 150 -4.80 -3.09 -11.01
N GLN A 151 -5.34 -1.93 -11.43
CA GLN A 151 -5.31 -0.72 -10.62
C GLN A 151 -6.28 -0.79 -9.44
N VAL A 152 -7.47 -1.37 -9.63
CA VAL A 152 -8.41 -1.64 -8.53
C VAL A 152 -7.78 -2.60 -7.54
N MET A 153 -7.18 -3.69 -8.03
CA MET A 153 -6.48 -4.65 -7.17
C MET A 153 -5.35 -4.00 -6.38
N PHE A 154 -4.57 -3.13 -7.02
CA PHE A 154 -3.49 -2.41 -6.37
C PHE A 154 -4.00 -1.46 -5.28
N LEU A 155 -5.04 -0.68 -5.57
CA LEU A 155 -5.70 0.21 -4.62
C LEU A 155 -6.24 -0.56 -3.41
N THR A 156 -7.04 -1.61 -3.63
CA THR A 156 -7.59 -2.42 -2.55
C THR A 156 -6.48 -3.06 -1.70
N THR A 157 -5.40 -3.50 -2.34
CA THR A 157 -4.23 -4.05 -1.65
C THR A 157 -3.55 -2.99 -0.77
N LEU A 158 -3.38 -1.75 -1.27
CA LEU A 158 -2.83 -0.63 -0.49
C LEU A 158 -3.67 -0.28 0.73
N ILE A 159 -5.00 -0.27 0.60
CA ILE A 159 -5.93 0.02 1.70
C ILE A 159 -5.83 -1.05 2.78
N HIS A 160 -5.92 -2.34 2.42
CA HIS A 160 -5.77 -3.43 3.40
C HIS A 160 -4.39 -3.44 4.05
N THR A 161 -3.34 -3.15 3.28
CA THR A 161 -1.97 -3.06 3.82
C THR A 161 -1.86 -1.90 4.82
N SER A 162 -2.48 -0.76 4.54
CA SER A 162 -2.55 0.38 5.44
C SER A 162 -3.26 0.02 6.76
N THR A 163 -4.37 -0.73 6.68
CA THR A 163 -5.07 -1.27 7.87
C THR A 163 -4.16 -2.18 8.70
N ILE A 164 -3.44 -3.11 8.07
CA ILE A 164 -2.49 -4.00 8.75
C ILE A 164 -1.40 -3.19 9.46
N LEU A 165 -0.82 -2.21 8.75
CA LEU A 165 0.26 -1.39 9.28
C LEU A 165 -0.19 -0.56 10.48
N ALA A 166 -1.39 0.05 10.42
CA ALA A 166 -1.95 0.80 11.54
C ALA A 166 -2.06 -0.08 12.80
N HIS A 167 -2.74 -1.23 12.69
CA HIS A 167 -2.95 -2.12 13.83
C HIS A 167 -1.64 -2.68 14.39
N ARG A 168 -0.71 -3.10 13.54
CA ARG A 168 0.61 -3.57 14.00
C ARG A 168 1.41 -2.47 14.71
N THR A 169 1.30 -1.23 14.23
CA THR A 169 1.96 -0.07 14.86
C THR A 169 1.37 0.21 16.23
N ALA A 170 0.04 0.19 16.37
CA ALA A 170 -0.64 0.37 17.65
C ALA A 170 -0.28 -0.73 18.65
N PHE A 171 -0.24 -1.99 18.20
CA PHE A 171 0.15 -3.13 19.03
C PHE A 171 1.60 -3.03 19.51
N ALA A 172 2.54 -2.70 18.61
CA ALA A 172 3.95 -2.53 18.97
C ALA A 172 4.14 -1.38 19.96
N TYR A 173 3.44 -0.25 19.76
CA TYR A 173 3.47 0.89 20.67
C TYR A 173 2.89 0.54 22.05
N ALA A 174 1.75 -0.17 22.09
CA ALA A 174 1.08 -0.58 23.33
C ALA A 174 1.90 -1.57 24.16
N ASN A 175 2.65 -2.47 23.50
CA ASN A 175 3.49 -3.45 24.17
C ASN A 175 4.88 -2.92 24.57
N ASN A 176 5.27 -1.74 24.09
CA ASN A 176 6.52 -1.12 24.51
C ASN A 176 6.37 -0.47 25.89
N SER A 177 6.96 -1.08 26.91
CA SER A 177 6.80 -0.73 28.32
C SER A 177 7.24 0.70 28.68
N ALA A 178 8.14 1.31 27.90
CA ALA A 178 8.57 2.69 28.08
C ALA A 178 7.51 3.74 27.67
N GLN A 179 6.62 3.38 26.73
CA GLN A 179 5.56 4.23 26.20
C GLN A 179 4.16 3.87 26.74
N ALA A 180 4.06 2.73 27.45
CA ALA A 180 2.85 2.16 28.02
C ALA A 180 2.32 2.87 29.29
N ASN A 181 2.88 4.01 29.69
CA ASN A 181 2.40 4.80 30.84
C ASN A 181 0.92 5.21 30.73
N ASN A 182 0.32 5.12 29.53
CA ASN A 182 -1.10 5.36 29.28
C ASN A 182 -1.92 4.06 29.33
N LYS A 183 -1.92 3.38 30.49
CA LYS A 183 -2.61 2.09 30.76
C LYS A 183 -4.12 2.06 30.46
N LEU A 184 -4.75 3.21 30.24
CA LEU A 184 -6.20 3.32 30.08
C LEU A 184 -6.70 2.96 28.67
N ARG A 185 -5.82 2.79 27.67
CA ARG A 185 -6.23 2.60 26.25
C ARG A 185 -5.74 1.30 25.60
N THR A 186 -5.04 0.44 26.33
CA THR A 186 -4.35 -0.75 25.80
C THR A 186 -5.18 -2.04 25.63
N PRO A 187 -6.18 -2.39 26.46
CA PRO A 187 -6.74 -3.75 26.41
C PRO A 187 -7.50 -4.06 25.11
N ASN A 188 -8.34 -3.13 24.63
CA ASN A 188 -9.13 -3.34 23.40
C ASN A 188 -8.25 -3.41 22.14
N ILE A 189 -7.12 -2.72 22.11
CA ILE A 189 -6.23 -2.68 20.95
C ILE A 189 -5.50 -4.01 20.81
N LEU A 190 -5.05 -4.57 21.93
CA LEU A 190 -4.35 -5.85 21.95
C LEU A 190 -5.27 -7.01 21.52
N THR A 191 -6.55 -6.97 21.88
CA THR A 191 -7.53 -7.99 21.47
C THR A 191 -7.99 -7.83 20.02
N ASP A 192 -8.16 -6.59 19.53
CA ASP A 192 -8.73 -6.34 18.21
C ASP A 192 -7.71 -6.34 17.06
N THR A 193 -6.41 -6.20 17.35
CA THR A 193 -5.35 -6.12 16.32
C THR A 193 -5.30 -7.41 15.49
N SER A 194 -5.20 -8.56 16.16
CA SER A 194 -5.03 -9.86 15.51
C SER A 194 -6.15 -10.20 14.50
N PRO A 195 -7.45 -10.15 14.87
CA PRO A 195 -8.53 -10.47 13.92
C PRO A 195 -8.59 -9.47 12.76
N ARG A 196 -8.36 -8.17 13.00
CA ARG A 196 -8.40 -7.15 11.92
C ARG A 196 -7.26 -7.33 10.91
N CYS A 197 -6.05 -7.63 11.40
CA CYS A 197 -4.92 -7.95 10.54
C CYS A 197 -5.17 -9.24 9.72
N LEU A 198 -5.76 -10.27 10.35
CA LEU A 198 -6.12 -11.51 9.66
C LEU A 198 -7.13 -11.24 8.54
N THR A 199 -8.23 -10.54 8.83
CA THR A 199 -9.24 -10.21 7.81
C THR A 199 -8.60 -9.47 6.63
N ALA A 200 -7.83 -8.40 6.89
CA ALA A 200 -7.18 -7.64 5.83
C ALA A 200 -6.17 -8.49 5.01
N ALA A 201 -5.35 -9.30 5.66
CA ALA A 201 -4.38 -10.17 4.97
C ALA A 201 -5.07 -11.24 4.12
N THR A 202 -6.19 -11.78 4.61
CA THR A 202 -6.98 -12.77 3.86
C THR A 202 -7.70 -12.16 2.67
N SER A 203 -8.17 -10.91 2.77
CA SER A 203 -8.69 -10.16 1.61
C SER A 203 -7.62 -9.95 0.54
N ILE A 204 -6.39 -9.58 0.93
CA ILE A 204 -5.26 -9.47 -0.01
C ILE A 204 -4.97 -10.84 -0.65
N SER A 205 -4.93 -11.92 0.12
CA SER A 205 -4.74 -13.27 -0.41
C SER A 205 -5.82 -13.66 -1.41
N GLN A 206 -7.10 -13.40 -1.12
CA GLN A 206 -8.20 -13.69 -2.04
C GLN A 206 -8.04 -12.94 -3.37
N LEU A 207 -7.65 -11.65 -3.33
CA LEU A 207 -7.32 -10.88 -4.53
C LEU A 207 -6.17 -11.52 -5.32
N MET A 208 -5.08 -11.88 -4.65
CA MET A 208 -3.94 -12.50 -5.29
C MET A 208 -4.26 -13.88 -5.89
N ARG A 209 -5.13 -14.66 -5.22
CA ARG A 209 -5.65 -15.92 -5.73
C ARG A 209 -6.45 -15.72 -7.02
N LEU A 210 -7.27 -14.66 -7.10
CA LEU A 210 -7.98 -14.29 -8.31
C LEU A 210 -6.99 -13.92 -9.43
N ALA A 211 -6.01 -13.07 -9.15
CA ALA A 211 -4.97 -12.71 -10.14
C ALA A 211 -4.21 -13.94 -10.67
N LEU A 212 -3.85 -14.88 -9.80
CA LEU A 212 -3.14 -16.11 -10.18
C LEU A 212 -3.96 -16.98 -11.13
N ARG A 213 -5.28 -17.06 -10.92
CA ARG A 213 -6.22 -17.86 -11.72
C ARG A 213 -6.65 -17.18 -13.01
N SER A 214 -6.55 -15.86 -13.08
CA SER A 214 -6.94 -15.11 -14.27
C SER A 214 -5.96 -15.32 -15.41
N THR A 215 -6.40 -16.08 -16.40
CA THR A 215 -5.78 -16.14 -17.73
C THR A 215 -6.25 -14.93 -18.54
N SER A 216 -5.36 -14.01 -18.89
CA SER A 216 -5.73 -12.92 -19.81
C SER A 216 -5.99 -13.51 -21.20
N SER A 217 -7.23 -13.41 -21.69
CA SER A 217 -7.49 -13.55 -23.12
C SER A 217 -6.81 -12.37 -23.82
N ALA A 218 -5.91 -12.67 -24.75
CA ALA A 218 -4.99 -11.76 -25.41
C ALA A 218 -5.65 -10.47 -25.95
N THR A 219 -4.92 -9.33 -25.93
CA THR A 219 -4.81 -8.28 -26.98
C THR A 219 -4.26 -6.96 -26.40
N GLN A 220 -3.31 -6.34 -27.12
CA GLN A 220 -2.74 -4.99 -26.87
C GLN A 220 -2.08 -4.73 -25.50
N SER A 221 -0.95 -5.39 -25.23
CA SER A 221 0.08 -4.78 -24.36
C SER A 221 1.14 -4.13 -25.25
N TRP A 222 1.56 -2.91 -24.94
CA TRP A 222 2.67 -2.21 -25.61
C TRP A 222 4.03 -2.91 -25.43
N TYR A 223 4.09 -3.98 -24.62
CA TYR A 223 5.27 -4.85 -24.47
C TYR A 223 5.16 -6.10 -25.36
N PRO A 224 6.14 -6.37 -26.24
CA PRO A 224 6.05 -7.40 -27.29
C PRO A 224 6.33 -8.82 -26.76
N ASN A 225 5.72 -9.24 -25.65
CA ASN A 225 5.87 -10.61 -25.16
C ASN A 225 4.52 -11.31 -24.89
N PRO A 226 4.03 -12.15 -25.82
CA PRO A 226 2.75 -12.84 -25.73
C PRO A 226 2.72 -14.05 -24.77
N THR A 227 3.79 -14.28 -23.98
CA THR A 227 3.85 -15.41 -23.03
C THR A 227 3.34 -15.08 -21.62
N ARG A 228 2.97 -13.82 -21.33
CA ARG A 228 2.48 -13.40 -20.01
C ARG A 228 0.96 -13.51 -19.90
N SER A 229 0.46 -14.74 -19.81
CA SER A 229 -0.98 -15.02 -19.74
C SER A 229 -1.61 -14.85 -18.36
N SER A 230 -0.85 -14.58 -17.28
CA SER A 230 -1.40 -14.37 -15.93
C SER A 230 -1.38 -12.91 -15.51
N LEU A 231 -2.49 -12.43 -14.95
CA LEU A 231 -2.66 -11.05 -14.45
C LEU A 231 -1.64 -10.69 -13.36
N VAL A 232 -1.13 -11.66 -12.60
CA VAL A 232 -0.06 -11.46 -11.61
C VAL A 232 1.18 -10.81 -12.21
N LEU A 233 1.52 -11.14 -13.46
CA LEU A 233 2.69 -10.58 -14.15
C LEU A 233 2.46 -9.17 -14.69
N GLN A 234 1.23 -8.66 -14.60
CA GLN A 234 0.84 -7.30 -14.98
C GLN A 234 0.68 -6.38 -13.77
N LEU A 235 0.71 -6.93 -12.54
CA LEU A 235 0.67 -6.13 -11.31
C LEU A 235 1.90 -5.24 -11.22
N ASP A 236 1.71 -4.04 -10.69
CA ASP A 236 2.80 -3.11 -10.41
C ASP A 236 3.75 -3.73 -9.36
N PRO A 237 5.08 -3.79 -9.60
CA PRO A 237 6.06 -4.27 -8.61
C PRO A 237 5.95 -3.58 -7.24
N LEU A 238 5.36 -2.40 -7.15
CA LEU A 238 5.09 -1.71 -5.89
C LEU A 238 4.07 -2.42 -5.00
N VAL A 239 3.38 -3.46 -5.50
CA VAL A 239 2.56 -4.35 -4.67
C VAL A 239 3.40 -5.27 -3.79
N ILE A 240 4.65 -5.58 -4.17
CA ILE A 240 5.55 -6.50 -3.44
C ILE A 240 5.71 -6.14 -1.94
N PRO A 241 6.03 -4.88 -1.55
CA PRO A 241 6.10 -4.51 -0.13
C PRO A 241 4.76 -4.67 0.60
N CYS A 242 3.64 -4.52 -0.10
CA CYS A 242 2.31 -4.72 0.45
C CYS A 242 2.04 -6.20 0.75
N LEU A 243 2.37 -7.08 -0.21
CA LEU A 243 2.28 -8.54 -0.04
C LEU A 243 3.19 -9.03 1.09
N SER A 244 4.41 -8.50 1.17
CA SER A 244 5.32 -8.82 2.27
C SER A 244 4.74 -8.38 3.62
N THR A 245 4.20 -7.16 3.73
CA THR A 245 3.58 -6.67 4.96
C THR A 245 2.39 -7.53 5.40
N ALA A 246 1.56 -7.95 4.45
CA ALA A 246 0.41 -8.83 4.70
C ALA A 246 0.85 -10.21 5.20
N MET A 247 1.85 -10.81 4.55
CA MET A 247 2.37 -12.11 4.94
C MET A 247 3.00 -12.07 6.34
N GLN A 248 3.75 -11.02 6.68
CA GLN A 248 4.34 -10.84 8.01
C GLN A 248 3.32 -10.62 9.14
N ALA A 249 2.06 -10.32 8.82
CA ALA A 249 1.01 -10.13 9.82
C ALA A 249 0.35 -11.44 10.27
N LEU A 250 0.52 -12.53 9.52
CA LEU A 250 -0.13 -13.82 9.74
C LEU A 250 0.54 -14.73 10.83
N PRO A 251 1.87 -14.73 11.04
CA PRO A 251 2.51 -15.61 12.02
C PRO A 251 2.04 -15.47 13.48
N PRO A 252 1.77 -14.25 14.02
CA PRO A 252 1.19 -14.12 15.36
C PRO A 252 -0.18 -14.79 15.50
N VAL A 253 -0.96 -14.85 14.42
CA VAL A 253 -2.27 -15.53 14.39
C VAL A 253 -2.07 -17.04 14.47
N LEU A 254 -1.22 -17.59 13.60
CA LEU A 254 -0.91 -19.02 13.52
C LEU A 254 -0.34 -19.60 14.83
N ARG A 255 0.28 -18.77 15.68
CA ARG A 255 0.78 -19.19 17.00
C ARG A 255 -0.30 -19.26 18.08
N ASN A 256 -1.35 -18.45 17.99
CA ASN A 256 -2.36 -18.32 19.03
C ASN A 256 -3.58 -19.22 18.77
N SER A 257 -3.85 -19.57 17.52
CA SER A 257 -4.88 -20.53 17.13
C SER A 257 -4.21 -21.76 16.53
N ASN A 258 -4.42 -22.93 17.13
CA ASN A 258 -3.98 -24.21 16.56
C ASN A 258 -4.55 -24.33 15.13
N LEU A 259 -3.69 -24.13 14.13
CA LEU A 259 -3.96 -24.37 12.72
C LEU A 259 -5.17 -23.59 12.18
N ASP A 260 -5.12 -22.26 12.21
CA ASP A 260 -6.03 -21.46 11.40
C ASP A 260 -5.78 -21.74 9.91
N THR A 261 -6.62 -22.60 9.33
CA THR A 261 -6.59 -23.00 7.91
C THR A 261 -6.62 -21.79 7.00
N GLN A 262 -7.38 -20.75 7.36
CA GLN A 262 -7.52 -19.53 6.55
C GLN A 262 -6.20 -18.73 6.53
N ALA A 263 -5.54 -18.61 7.68
CA ALA A 263 -4.23 -17.95 7.76
C ALA A 263 -3.15 -18.75 7.00
N THR A 264 -3.17 -20.08 7.10
CA THR A 264 -2.22 -20.97 6.40
C THR A 264 -2.37 -20.85 4.88
N GLU A 265 -3.62 -20.94 4.39
CA GLU A 265 -3.92 -20.74 2.97
C GLU A 265 -3.50 -19.35 2.48
N ALA A 266 -3.68 -18.32 3.31
CA ALA A 266 -3.29 -16.97 2.96
C ALA A 266 -1.78 -16.85 2.75
N VAL A 267 -0.96 -17.42 3.64
CA VAL A 267 0.50 -17.46 3.47
C VAL A 267 0.87 -18.16 2.17
N GLN A 268 0.31 -19.34 1.90
CA GLN A 268 0.62 -20.12 0.70
C GLN A 268 0.33 -19.35 -0.59
N VAL A 269 -0.83 -18.69 -0.67
CA VAL A 269 -1.20 -17.87 -1.84
C VAL A 269 -0.26 -16.69 -2.00
N LEU A 270 0.00 -15.92 -0.95
CA LEU A 270 0.88 -14.75 -1.00
C LEU A 270 2.30 -15.13 -1.43
N PHE A 271 2.82 -16.24 -0.91
CA PHE A 271 4.12 -16.80 -1.28
C PHE A 271 4.16 -17.22 -2.76
N ALA A 272 3.12 -17.94 -3.24
CA ALA A 272 3.00 -18.33 -4.64
C ALA A 272 2.96 -17.11 -5.57
N THR A 273 2.24 -16.05 -5.19
CA THR A 273 2.21 -14.79 -5.93
C THR A 273 3.57 -14.12 -6.01
N LEU A 274 4.30 -14.00 -4.89
CA LEU A 274 5.64 -13.45 -4.88
C LEU A 274 6.60 -14.25 -5.77
N ASN A 275 6.55 -15.58 -5.71
CA ASN A 275 7.34 -16.45 -6.58
C ASN A 275 7.01 -16.29 -8.07
N ALA A 276 5.74 -16.11 -8.41
CA ALA A 276 5.35 -15.83 -9.80
C ALA A 276 5.92 -14.48 -10.28
N MET A 277 5.94 -13.46 -9.41
CA MET A 277 6.51 -12.15 -9.71
C MET A 277 8.04 -12.13 -9.76
N ARG A 278 8.72 -13.06 -9.08
CA ARG A 278 10.20 -13.14 -8.96
C ARG A 278 10.92 -13.03 -10.30
N ARG A 279 10.41 -13.64 -11.37
CA ARG A 279 11.04 -13.60 -12.70
C ARG A 279 11.02 -12.20 -13.34
N GLY A 280 10.05 -11.37 -12.98
CA GLY A 280 9.88 -10.01 -13.53
C GLY A 280 10.40 -8.90 -12.61
N ALA A 281 10.61 -9.19 -11.33
CA ALA A 281 10.99 -8.22 -10.32
C ALA A 281 12.04 -8.82 -9.35
N PRO A 282 13.35 -8.60 -9.60
CA PRO A 282 14.43 -9.14 -8.75
C PRO A 282 14.35 -8.67 -7.28
N CYS A 283 13.68 -7.55 -7.01
CA CYS A 283 13.48 -7.06 -5.66
C CYS A 283 12.67 -8.01 -4.77
N VAL A 284 11.91 -8.96 -5.35
CA VAL A 284 11.21 -10.01 -4.58
C VAL A 284 12.18 -10.76 -3.67
N ASP A 285 13.39 -11.07 -4.13
CA ASP A 285 14.36 -11.85 -3.34
C ASP A 285 14.77 -11.14 -2.05
N MET A 286 14.90 -9.80 -2.07
CA MET A 286 15.17 -9.00 -0.88
C MET A 286 14.04 -9.12 0.15
N PHE A 287 12.78 -9.11 -0.30
CA PHE A 287 11.64 -9.25 0.61
C PHE A 287 11.49 -10.68 1.12
N MET A 288 11.77 -11.68 0.28
CA MET A 288 11.75 -13.10 0.65
C MET A 288 12.85 -13.44 1.68
N ALA A 289 14.06 -12.91 1.50
CA ALA A 289 15.16 -13.09 2.45
C ALA A 289 14.82 -12.54 3.84
N ARG A 290 14.24 -11.32 3.92
CA ARG A 290 13.77 -10.74 5.19
C ARG A 290 12.72 -11.58 5.90
N MET A 291 12.00 -12.44 5.17
CA MET A 291 10.97 -13.32 5.73
C MET A 291 11.58 -14.62 6.23
N ALA A 292 12.55 -15.20 5.52
CA ALA A 292 13.34 -16.33 6.00
C ALA A 292 14.06 -15.99 7.32
N ASP A 293 14.63 -14.79 7.43
CA ASP A 293 15.24 -14.32 8.69
C ASP A 293 14.21 -14.26 9.84
N MET A 294 12.93 -13.96 9.54
CA MET A 294 11.86 -13.97 10.53
C MET A 294 11.37 -15.38 10.89
N GLU A 295 11.47 -16.34 9.96
CA GLU A 295 11.21 -17.77 10.19
C GLU A 295 12.27 -18.36 11.15
N ASP A 296 13.53 -17.96 11.00
CA ASP A 296 14.67 -18.39 11.84
C ASP A 296 14.64 -17.75 13.24
N LEU A 297 14.24 -16.48 13.36
CA LEU A 297 14.10 -15.78 14.66
C LEU A 297 12.89 -16.23 15.49
N HIS A 298 11.94 -16.96 14.91
CA HIS A 298 10.66 -17.28 15.56
C HIS A 298 10.20 -18.75 15.44
N GLY A 299 11.06 -19.66 15.00
CA GLY A 299 10.85 -21.10 15.10
C GLY A 299 9.73 -21.64 14.20
N ILE A 300 9.66 -21.21 12.93
CA ILE A 300 8.74 -21.74 11.92
C ILE A 300 9.47 -22.78 11.06
N SER A 301 10.22 -23.69 11.68
CA SER A 301 11.03 -24.70 10.97
C SER A 301 10.20 -25.84 10.33
N SER A 302 8.87 -25.89 10.48
CA SER A 302 8.10 -27.08 10.08
C SER A 302 7.20 -26.93 8.84
N TYR A 303 7.24 -25.81 8.12
CA TYR A 303 6.39 -25.62 6.93
C TYR A 303 7.15 -25.60 5.59
N ALA A 304 8.49 -25.54 5.63
CA ALA A 304 9.35 -25.62 4.45
C ALA A 304 9.82 -27.05 4.13
N GLU A 305 9.71 -27.98 5.08
CA GLU A 305 10.18 -29.37 4.90
C GLU A 305 9.09 -30.37 4.45
N ASP A 306 7.83 -29.93 4.31
CA ASP A 306 6.81 -30.80 3.73
C ASP A 306 7.01 -30.86 2.20
N GLU A 307 7.68 -31.93 1.75
CA GLU A 307 7.92 -32.37 0.35
C GLU A 307 6.67 -32.35 -0.57
N LYS A 308 5.49 -32.03 -0.04
CA LYS A 308 4.23 -31.93 -0.80
C LYS A 308 4.07 -30.63 -1.59
N VAL A 309 4.82 -29.56 -1.31
CA VAL A 309 4.73 -28.31 -2.09
C VAL A 309 5.59 -28.35 -3.36
N GLN A 310 6.62 -29.20 -3.42
CA GLN A 310 7.43 -29.37 -4.63
C GLN A 310 6.68 -30.02 -5.80
N HIS A 311 5.62 -30.79 -5.53
CA HIS A 311 4.85 -31.47 -6.58
C HIS A 311 3.75 -30.63 -7.23
N MET A 312 3.57 -29.36 -6.84
CA MET A 312 2.58 -28.46 -7.44
C MET A 312 3.21 -27.39 -8.36
N VAL A 313 4.49 -27.54 -8.72
CA VAL A 313 5.28 -26.61 -9.55
C VAL A 313 5.81 -27.28 -10.84
N TYR A 314 5.21 -28.38 -11.27
CA TYR A 314 5.37 -28.90 -12.64
C TYR A 314 4.03 -28.94 -13.35
#